data_AF-A0A968GVZ7-F1
#
_entry.id   AF-A0A968GVZ7-F1
#
_cell.length_a   1.000
_cell.length_b   1.000
_cell.length_c   1.000
_cell.angle_alpha   90.00
_cell.angle_beta   90.00
_cell.angle_gamma   90.00
#
_symmetry.space_group_name_H-M   'P 1'
#
loop_
_entity.id
_entity.type
_entity.pdbx_description
1 polymer ?
#
loop_
_entity_poly.entity_id
_entity_poly.type
_entity_poly.pdbx_seq_one_letter_code
_entity_poly.pdbx_strand_id
1 'polypeptide(L)'
;MPRNARRVVILYAHPLLGEGLARILRTDAGLAIEAVHVEDLQAAATVLADAPDVIVMERGALKAPDILALAPAALLIDVGLDAGSSWAYHRDELSPQPEDILRAIQGAPAARRSRPTPGRRAPHGTAPVAS
;
A
#
# COMPACT_ATOMS: atom_id res chain seq x y z
N MET A 1 -1.59 3.59 28.74
CA MET A 1 -2.64 3.90 27.75
C MET A 1 -2.61 2.80 26.71
N PRO A 2 -3.69 2.01 26.50
CA PRO A 2 -3.72 1.13 25.34
C PRO A 2 -3.57 2.00 24.09
N ARG A 3 -2.66 1.62 23.19
CA ARG A 3 -2.47 2.31 21.91
C ARG A 3 -3.78 2.09 21.14
N ASN A 4 -4.51 3.16 20.79
CA ASN A 4 -5.70 3.01 19.96
C ASN A 4 -5.33 2.17 18.72
N ALA A 5 -6.14 1.15 18.42
CA ALA A 5 -5.90 0.30 17.27
C ALA A 5 -5.80 1.17 16.01
N ARG A 6 -4.78 0.93 15.18
CA ARG A 6 -4.62 1.70 13.94
C ARG A 6 -5.73 1.36 12.97
N ARG A 7 -6.40 2.39 12.46
CA ARG A 7 -7.47 2.25 11.47
C ARG A 7 -6.85 2.07 10.10
N VAL A 8 -7.11 0.91 9.50
CA VAL A 8 -6.63 0.53 8.17
C VAL A 8 -7.83 0.34 7.26
N VAL A 9 -7.85 1.12 6.18
CA VAL A 9 -8.84 0.97 5.11
C VAL A 9 -8.19 0.25 3.94
N ILE A 10 -8.85 -0.77 3.40
CA ILE A 10 -8.40 -1.51 2.21
C ILE A 10 -9.37 -1.19 1.07
N LEU A 11 -8.89 -0.45 0.07
CA LEU A 11 -9.63 -0.12 -1.15
C LEU A 11 -9.22 -1.11 -2.25
N TYR A 12 -10.17 -1.89 -2.76
CA TYR A 12 -9.90 -2.96 -3.72
C TYR A 12 -10.91 -3.01 -4.86
N ALA A 13 -10.46 -3.51 -6.02
CA ALA A 13 -11.32 -3.87 -7.15
C ALA A 13 -11.42 -5.41 -7.29
N HIS A 14 -10.40 -6.15 -6.84
CA HIS A 14 -10.36 -7.61 -6.91
C HIS A 14 -10.58 -8.21 -5.51
N PRO A 15 -11.69 -8.94 -5.27
CA PRO A 15 -12.02 -9.49 -3.95
C PRO A 15 -10.94 -10.40 -3.36
N LEU A 16 -10.25 -11.17 -4.20
CA LEU A 16 -9.17 -12.06 -3.74
C LEU A 16 -8.03 -11.30 -3.07
N LEU A 17 -7.69 -10.11 -3.55
CA LEU A 17 -6.67 -9.27 -2.92
C LEU A 17 -7.26 -8.56 -1.71
N GLY A 18 -8.38 -7.85 -1.88
CA GLY A 18 -8.96 -7.02 -0.83
C GLY A 18 -9.40 -7.81 0.40
N GLU A 19 -10.30 -8.77 0.21
CA GLU A 19 -10.86 -9.58 1.29
C GLU A 19 -9.84 -10.57 1.85
N GLY A 20 -8.99 -11.12 0.97
CA GLY A 20 -7.89 -12.01 1.36
C GLY A 20 -6.91 -11.30 2.29
N LEU A 21 -6.45 -10.11 1.90
CA LEU A 21 -5.57 -9.29 2.73
C LEU A 21 -6.26 -8.86 4.02
N ALA A 22 -7.52 -8.43 3.96
CA ALA A 22 -8.29 -8.05 5.14
C ALA A 22 -8.38 -9.19 6.15
N ARG A 23 -8.62 -10.43 5.70
CA ARG A 23 -8.68 -11.61 6.57
C ARG A 23 -7.35 -11.86 7.28
N ILE A 24 -6.23 -11.71 6.57
CA ILE A 24 -4.90 -11.89 7.15
C ILE A 24 -4.61 -10.81 8.19
N LEU A 25 -4.84 -9.53 7.85
CA LEU A 25 -4.52 -8.40 8.72
C LEU A 25 -5.40 -8.34 9.98
N ARG A 26 -6.65 -8.82 9.91
CA ARG A 26 -7.56 -8.90 11.08
C ARG A 26 -7.06 -9.84 12.18
N THR A 27 -6.04 -10.66 11.92
CA THR A 27 -5.42 -11.48 12.97
C THR A 27 -4.57 -10.65 13.95
N ASP A 28 -4.22 -9.41 13.60
CA ASP A 28 -3.49 -8.49 14.47
C ASP A 28 -4.45 -7.64 15.32
N ALA A 29 -4.40 -7.82 16.64
CA ALA A 29 -5.26 -7.09 17.59
C ALA A 29 -4.98 -5.58 17.67
N GLY A 30 -3.87 -5.10 17.11
CA GLY A 30 -3.52 -3.69 17.03
C GLY A 30 -4.11 -2.96 15.83
N LEU A 31 -4.84 -3.65 14.95
CA LEU A 31 -5.38 -3.09 13.71
C LEU A 31 -6.92 -3.18 13.67
N ALA A 32 -7.56 -2.06 13.31
CA ALA A 32 -8.98 -2.01 12.97
C ALA A 32 -9.10 -1.98 11.44
N ILE A 33 -9.51 -3.11 10.85
CA ILE A 33 -9.51 -3.32 9.38
C ILE A 33 -10.90 -3.17 8.77
N GLU A 34 -11.05 -2.20 7.88
CA GLU A 34 -12.21 -2.04 7.01
C GLU A 34 -11.81 -2.26 5.55
N ALA A 35 -12.58 -3.06 4.81
CA ALA A 35 -12.30 -3.36 3.42
C ALA A 35 -13.50 -2.93 2.58
N VAL A 36 -13.25 -2.11 1.56
CA VAL A 36 -14.28 -1.49 0.73
C VAL A 36 -13.95 -1.70 -0.73
N HIS A 37 -14.94 -2.20 -1.47
CA HIS A 37 -14.84 -2.32 -2.92
C HIS A 37 -14.92 -0.93 -3.55
N VAL A 38 -14.03 -0.59 -4.48
CA VAL A 38 -13.94 0.76 -5.05
C VAL A 38 -15.15 1.19 -5.88
N GLU A 39 -15.98 0.25 -6.32
CA GLU A 39 -17.26 0.56 -6.97
C GLU A 39 -18.33 1.07 -5.99
N ASP A 40 -18.19 0.79 -4.69
CA ASP A 40 -19.03 1.40 -3.66
C ASP A 40 -18.44 2.77 -3.28
N LEU A 41 -18.68 3.75 -4.15
CA LEU A 41 -18.15 5.11 -4.01
C LEU A 41 -18.58 5.78 -2.71
N GLN A 42 -19.79 5.48 -2.23
CA GLN A 42 -20.31 6.08 -1.01
C GLN A 42 -19.62 5.50 0.23
N ALA A 43 -19.45 4.17 0.29
CA ALA A 43 -18.67 3.56 1.35
C ALA A 43 -17.22 4.05 1.31
N ALA A 44 -16.59 4.08 0.13
CA ALA A 44 -15.21 4.52 -0.04
C ALA A 44 -15.00 5.97 0.44
N ALA A 45 -15.90 6.89 0.06
CA ALA A 45 -15.84 8.27 0.52
C ALA A 45 -16.03 8.37 2.05
N THR A 46 -16.95 7.59 2.62
CA THR A 46 -17.23 7.61 4.06
C THR A 46 -16.03 7.16 4.88
N VAL A 47 -15.41 6.03 4.52
CA VAL A 47 -14.27 5.47 5.27
C VAL A 47 -13.02 6.33 5.16
N LEU A 48 -12.83 7.01 4.02
CA LEU A 48 -11.73 7.96 3.82
C LEU A 48 -11.92 9.26 4.61
N ALA A 49 -13.16 9.76 4.69
CA ALA A 49 -13.48 10.97 5.44
C ALA A 49 -13.31 10.78 6.96
N ASP A 50 -13.41 9.54 7.44
CA ASP A 50 -13.22 9.22 8.86
C ASP A 50 -11.73 9.15 9.27
N ALA A 51 -10.80 9.76 8.51
CA ALA A 51 -9.37 9.90 8.83
C ALA A 51 -8.66 8.58 9.21
N PRO A 52 -8.51 7.63 8.27
CA PRO A 52 -7.75 6.41 8.51
C PRO A 52 -6.26 6.70 8.74
N ASP A 53 -5.60 5.87 9.55
CA ASP A 53 -4.14 5.96 9.76
C ASP A 53 -3.38 5.40 8.55
N VAL A 54 -3.93 4.35 7.94
CA VAL A 54 -3.34 3.65 6.80
C VAL A 54 -4.42 3.34 5.77
N ILE A 55 -4.08 3.54 4.50
CA ILE A 55 -4.90 3.10 3.38
C ILE A 55 -4.07 2.12 2.58
N VAL A 56 -4.58 0.92 2.38
CA VAL A 56 -4.04 -0.04 1.41
C VAL A 56 -4.92 0.03 0.18
N MET A 57 -4.34 0.38 -0.96
CA MET A 57 -5.06 0.53 -2.21
C MET A 57 -4.52 -0.46 -3.22
N GLU A 58 -5.42 -1.16 -3.89
CA GLU A 58 -5.06 -1.98 -5.02
C GLU A 58 -4.60 -1.12 -6.21
N ARG A 59 -3.47 -1.50 -6.81
CA ARG A 59 -2.88 -0.76 -7.91
C ARG A 59 -3.80 -0.68 -9.11
N GLY A 60 -4.01 0.55 -9.57
CA GLY A 60 -4.84 0.83 -10.73
C GLY A 60 -6.33 0.97 -10.41
N ALA A 61 -6.76 0.68 -9.17
CA ALA A 61 -8.14 0.88 -8.77
C ALA A 61 -8.48 2.38 -8.65
N LEU A 62 -7.61 3.16 -8.01
CA LEU A 62 -7.74 4.61 -7.85
C LEU A 62 -6.35 5.27 -7.95
N LYS A 63 -6.31 6.61 -8.07
CA LYS A 63 -5.04 7.35 -8.14
C LYS A 63 -4.62 7.80 -6.75
N ALA A 64 -3.37 7.52 -6.38
CA ALA A 64 -2.81 7.89 -5.08
C ALA A 64 -3.00 9.37 -4.68
N PRO A 65 -2.76 10.37 -5.57
CA PRO A 65 -3.00 11.78 -5.24
C PRO A 65 -4.45 12.10 -4.87
N ASP A 66 -5.41 11.46 -5.54
CA ASP A 66 -6.84 11.70 -5.29
C ASP A 66 -7.23 11.17 -3.89
N ILE A 67 -6.66 10.02 -3.49
CA ILE A 67 -6.87 9.45 -2.16
C ILE A 67 -6.21 10.30 -1.07
N LEU A 68 -4.97 10.74 -1.28
CA LEU A 68 -4.24 11.59 -0.34
C LEU A 68 -4.81 13.02 -0.25
N ALA A 69 -5.64 13.44 -1.21
CA ALA A 69 -6.42 14.66 -1.08
C ALA A 69 -7.57 14.51 -0.07
N LEU A 70 -8.19 13.33 -0.01
CA LEU A 70 -9.30 13.02 0.90
C LEU A 70 -8.83 12.64 2.30
N ALA A 71 -7.70 11.93 2.40
CA ALA A 71 -7.11 11.47 3.65
C ALA A 71 -5.61 11.88 3.73
N PRO A 72 -5.31 13.18 3.96
CA PRO A 72 -3.96 13.72 3.83
C PRO A 72 -2.98 13.22 4.89
N ALA A 73 -3.46 12.78 6.05
CA ALA A 73 -2.62 12.27 7.13
C ALA A 73 -2.33 10.75 7.02
N ALA A 74 -2.98 10.05 6.10
CA ALA A 74 -2.87 8.60 6.00
C ALA A 74 -1.57 8.18 5.31
N LEU A 75 -0.97 7.09 5.78
CA LEU A 75 0.01 6.35 4.98
C LEU A 75 -0.73 5.55 3.90
N LEU A 76 -0.47 5.85 2.64
CA LEU A 76 -1.05 5.12 1.51
C LEU A 76 -0.07 4.04 1.02
N ILE A 77 -0.51 2.80 0.94
CA ILE A 77 0.24 1.66 0.40
C ILE A 77 -0.44 1.17 -0.88
N ASP A 78 0.23 1.31 -2.02
CA ASP A 78 -0.20 0.84 -3.33
C ASP A 78 0.32 -0.58 -3.61
N VAL A 79 -0.60 -1.54 -3.71
CA VAL A 79 -0.31 -2.97 -3.78
C VAL A 79 -0.75 -3.55 -5.11
N GLY A 80 0.19 -4.20 -5.81
CA GLY A 80 -0.12 -4.96 -7.03
C GLY A 80 -0.63 -6.37 -6.74
N LEU A 81 -1.34 -6.95 -7.71
CA LEU A 81 -1.70 -8.39 -7.70
C LEU A 81 -0.52 -9.30 -8.04
N ASP A 82 0.54 -8.75 -8.62
CA ASP A 82 1.74 -9.49 -8.98
C ASP A 82 2.72 -9.60 -7.80
N ALA A 83 3.71 -10.47 -7.92
CA ALA A 83 4.81 -10.57 -6.94
C ALA A 83 5.78 -9.37 -7.01
N GLY A 84 5.35 -8.25 -7.57
CA GLY A 84 6.12 -7.03 -7.75
C GLY A 84 6.22 -6.21 -6.48
N SER A 85 6.94 -5.10 -6.57
CA SER A 85 7.06 -4.15 -5.46
C SER A 85 5.71 -3.49 -5.17
N SER A 86 5.42 -3.27 -3.88
CA SER A 86 4.42 -2.30 -3.44
C SER A 86 5.07 -0.94 -3.22
N TRP A 87 4.29 0.13 -3.32
CA TRP A 87 4.75 1.50 -3.08
C TRP A 87 4.08 2.07 -1.84
N ALA A 88 4.78 2.94 -1.13
CA ALA A 88 4.22 3.67 -0.01
C ALA A 88 4.34 5.18 -0.27
N TYR A 89 3.25 5.89 -0.07
CA TYR A 89 3.12 7.32 -0.24
C TYR A 89 2.70 7.94 1.10
N HIS A 90 3.32 9.05 1.44
CA HIS A 90 2.88 9.93 2.51
C HIS A 90 2.87 11.36 1.97
N ARG A 91 2.01 12.19 2.52
CA ARG A 91 1.94 13.61 2.19
C ARG A 91 2.47 14.41 3.36
N ASP A 92 3.52 15.17 3.11
CA ASP A 92 4.03 16.16 4.04
C ASP A 92 3.64 17.56 3.57
N GLU A 93 3.26 18.41 4.52
CA GLU A 93 3.12 19.84 4.27
C GLU A 93 4.50 20.50 4.39
N LEU A 94 4.94 21.13 3.30
CA LEU A 94 6.21 21.84 3.25
C LEU A 94 5.96 23.34 3.13
N SER A 95 6.75 24.11 3.88
CA SER A 95 6.89 25.53 3.67
C SER A 95 7.45 25.80 2.26
N PRO A 96 6.93 26.80 1.53
CA PRO A 96 7.40 27.12 0.18
C PRO A 96 8.78 27.82 0.18
N GLN A 97 9.37 28.06 1.35
CA GLN A 97 10.67 28.70 1.47
C GLN A 97 11.77 27.78 0.88
N PRO A 98 12.70 28.31 0.06
CA PRO A 98 13.75 27.51 -0.56
C PRO A 98 14.57 26.66 0.42
N GLU A 99 14.82 27.15 1.64
CA GLU A 99 15.60 26.46 2.65
C GLU A 99 14.89 25.18 3.14
N ASP A 100 13.57 25.24 3.31
CA ASP A 100 12.78 24.10 3.75
C ASP A 100 12.65 23.05 2.63
N ILE A 101 12.52 23.49 1.37
CA ILE A 101 12.56 22.61 0.20
C ILE A 101 13.92 21.88 0.12
N LEU A 102 15.03 22.61 0.29
CA LEU A 102 16.37 22.02 0.28
C LEU A 102 16.56 21.01 1.41
N ARG A 103 16.07 21.31 2.62
CA ARG A 103 16.10 20.36 3.73
C ARG A 103 15.30 19.10 3.44
N ALA A 104 14.12 19.21 2.84
CA ALA A 104 13.32 18.05 2.45
C ALA A 104 14.05 17.17 1.42
N ILE A 105 14.69 17.78 0.43
CA ILE A 105 15.50 17.06 -0.58
C ILE A 105 16.69 16.34 0.07
N GLN A 106 17.39 16.99 1.00
CA GLN A 106 18.56 16.43 1.68
C GLN A 106 18.19 15.35 2.70
N GLY A 107 17.02 15.47 3.34
CA GLY A 107 16.48 14.48 4.28
C GLY A 107 15.82 13.28 3.60
N ALA A 108 15.62 13.34 2.27
CA ALA A 108 14.99 12.26 1.53
C ALA A 108 15.82 10.96 1.66
N PRO A 109 15.17 9.81 1.90
CA PRO A 109 15.88 8.54 1.98
C PRO A 109 16.65 8.28 0.68
N ALA A 110 17.95 7.99 0.78
CA ALA A 110 18.73 7.58 -0.39
C ALA A 110 18.07 6.34 -1.02
N ALA A 111 17.77 6.41 -2.31
CA ALA A 111 17.09 5.33 -3.02
C ALA A 111 17.84 4.00 -2.81
N ARG A 112 17.22 3.06 -2.10
CA ARG A 112 17.69 1.67 -2.08
C ARG A 112 17.44 1.11 -3.47
N ARG A 113 18.47 1.11 -4.32
CA ARG A 113 18.45 0.38 -5.59
C ARG A 113 18.36 -1.10 -5.25
N SER A 114 17.15 -1.66 -5.28
CA SER A 114 16.95 -3.10 -5.27
C SER A 114 17.64 -3.66 -6.51
N ARG A 115 18.80 -4.29 -6.33
CA ARG A 115 19.48 -5.01 -7.41
C ARG A 115 18.53 -6.14 -7.84
N PRO A 116 18.12 -6.22 -9.12
CA PRO A 116 17.29 -7.32 -9.57
C PRO A 116 18.02 -8.63 -9.27
N THR A 117 17.40 -9.49 -8.47
CA THR A 117 17.91 -10.83 -8.22
C THR A 117 17.90 -11.56 -9.56
N PRO A 118 19.06 -12.00 -10.10
CA PRO A 118 19.07 -12.78 -11.34
C PRO A 118 18.22 -14.03 -11.11
N GLY A 119 17.24 -14.24 -11.99
CA GLY A 119 16.32 -15.35 -11.92
C GLY A 119 17.04 -16.67 -11.66
N ARG A 120 16.67 -17.33 -10.58
CA ARG A 120 17.04 -18.72 -10.31
C ARG A 120 16.44 -19.57 -11.43
N ARG A 121 17.24 -19.89 -12.46
CA ARG A 121 16.89 -20.89 -13.46
C ARG A 121 16.51 -22.17 -12.72
N ALA A 122 15.30 -22.67 -12.95
CA ALA A 122 14.92 -24.00 -12.52
C ALA A 122 15.87 -25.01 -13.17
N PRO A 123 16.42 -25.99 -12.44
CA PRO A 123 17.17 -27.07 -13.06
C PRO A 123 16.21 -27.85 -13.98
N HIS A 124 16.54 -27.91 -15.27
CA HIS A 124 15.93 -28.84 -16.20
C HIS A 124 16.08 -30.24 -15.62
N GLY A 125 14.96 -30.84 -15.20
CA GLY A 125 14.89 -32.26 -14.89
C GLY A 125 15.24 -33.06 -16.13
N THR A 126 16.40 -33.70 -16.11
CA THR A 126 16.73 -34.80 -17.00
C THR A 126 15.80 -35.96 -16.69
N ALA A 127 14.85 -36.23 -17.60
CA ALA A 127 14.16 -37.50 -17.61
C ALA A 127 15.10 -38.58 -18.20
N PRO A 128 15.26 -39.76 -17.59
CA PRO A 128 15.93 -40.86 -18.23
C PRO A 128 14.98 -41.47 -19.27
N VAL A 129 15.42 -41.55 -20.52
CA VAL A 129 14.76 -42.39 -21.54
C VAL A 129 15.21 -43.83 -21.27
N ALA A 130 14.26 -44.67 -20.86
CA ALA A 130 14.40 -46.12 -20.88
C ALA A 130 13.90 -46.65 -22.22
N SER A 131 14.79 -47.26 -23.00
CA SER A 131 14.62 -48.51 -23.79
C SER A 131 15.84 -48.71 -24.68
#